data_AF-A0A1D8RWT8-F1
#
_entry.id   AF-A0A1D8RWT8-F1
#
_cell.length_a   1.000
_cell.length_b   1.000
_cell.length_c   1.000
_cell.angle_alpha   90.00
_cell.angle_beta   90.00
_cell.angle_gamma   90.00
#
_symmetry.space_group_name_H-M   'P 1'
#
loop_
_entity.id
_entity.type
_entity.pdbx_description
1 polymer ?
#
loop_
_entity_poly.entity_id
_entity_poly.type
_entity_poly.pdbx_seq_one_letter_code
_entity_poly.pdbx_strand_id
1 'polypeptide(L)'
;MKILLQISSLFIALILPLSIANASADKTPEQLEHDKWLKLRFSAQHERLIPVVAVADMFFACDQAKNSGNANYQVKELVEDMDRNLLAEKLTACLAGATTQSDTALNYGLHGCFSEQLSSLPPQQKLERMAVVTASISTLSREERQKSFTRCVTDQSISYLK
;
A
#
# COMPACT_ATOMS: atom_id res chain seq x y z
N MET A 1 -29.70 6.81 80.04
CA MET A 1 -28.39 6.34 80.56
C MET A 1 -27.31 6.74 79.56
N LYS A 2 -26.21 7.33 80.06
CA LYS A 2 -24.99 7.68 79.33
C LYS A 2 -24.18 6.42 78.98
N ILE A 3 -23.18 6.61 78.10
CA ILE A 3 -21.87 5.90 77.93
C ILE A 3 -21.74 5.32 76.51
N LEU A 4 -20.67 5.44 75.71
CA LEU A 4 -19.46 6.27 75.59
C LEU A 4 -18.63 5.65 74.41
N LEU A 5 -17.57 6.32 73.93
CA LEU A 5 -16.52 5.91 72.96
C LEU A 5 -16.89 6.05 71.45
N GLN A 6 -16.39 7.02 70.67
CA GLN A 6 -14.98 7.33 70.27
C GLN A 6 -14.18 6.05 69.94
N ILE A 7 -13.61 5.86 68.74
CA ILE A 7 -12.33 6.42 68.29
C ILE A 7 -12.15 6.19 66.77
N SER A 8 -11.67 7.23 66.08
CA SER A 8 -10.73 7.28 64.94
C SER A 8 -10.49 6.04 64.06
N SER A 9 -10.59 6.20 62.74
CA SER A 9 -9.44 5.95 61.85
C SER A 9 -9.62 6.63 60.50
N LEU A 10 -8.82 7.68 60.33
CA LEU A 10 -8.51 8.36 59.09
C LEU A 10 -7.83 7.36 58.14
N PHE A 11 -8.54 6.84 57.13
CA PHE A 11 -7.90 6.06 56.06
C PHE A 11 -7.20 7.02 55.10
N ILE A 12 -5.93 7.32 55.40
CA ILE A 12 -5.01 7.95 54.48
C ILE A 12 -4.71 6.93 53.38
N ALA A 13 -5.25 7.16 52.18
CA ALA A 13 -4.88 6.41 50.99
C ALA A 13 -3.43 6.76 50.62
N LEU A 14 -2.51 5.86 50.95
CA LEU A 14 -1.11 5.93 50.54
C LEU A 14 -1.03 5.63 49.04
N ILE A 15 -0.98 6.67 48.21
CA ILE A 15 -0.74 6.55 46.76
C ILE A 15 0.74 6.23 46.58
N LEU A 16 1.07 4.95 46.37
CA LEU A 16 2.41 4.53 45.94
C LEU A 16 2.57 4.89 44.46
N PRO A 17 3.55 5.70 44.04
CA PRO A 17 3.85 5.84 42.62
C PRO A 17 4.49 4.52 42.15
N LEU A 18 3.76 3.75 41.34
CA LEU A 18 4.35 2.66 40.57
C LEU A 18 5.31 3.29 39.55
N SER A 19 6.61 3.23 39.82
CA SER A 19 7.63 3.49 38.81
C SER A 19 7.58 2.34 37.79
N ILE A 20 6.94 2.59 36.64
CA ILE A 20 7.06 1.70 35.49
C ILE A 20 8.50 1.86 34.98
N ALA A 21 9.39 0.97 35.39
CA ALA A 21 10.69 0.83 34.76
C ALA A 21 10.47 0.33 33.33
N ASN A 22 10.65 1.21 32.33
CA ASN A 22 10.80 0.77 30.95
C ASN A 22 12.14 0.04 30.84
N ALA A 23 12.12 -1.28 31.04
CA ALA A 23 13.22 -2.14 30.65
C ALA A 23 13.27 -2.15 29.11
N SER A 24 14.02 -1.25 28.51
CA SER A 24 14.54 -1.46 27.16
C SER A 24 15.53 -2.62 27.24
N ALA A 25 15.01 -3.84 27.08
CA ALA A 25 15.85 -5.02 26.92
C ALA A 25 16.70 -4.82 25.67
N ASP A 26 18.01 -4.72 25.85
CA ASP A 26 18.93 -4.70 24.72
C ASP A 26 18.78 -5.98 23.91
N LYS A 27 18.63 -5.84 22.60
CA LYS A 27 18.48 -6.99 21.69
C LYS A 27 19.75 -7.83 21.74
N THR A 28 19.59 -9.16 21.80
CA THR A 28 20.74 -10.06 21.67
C THR A 28 21.33 -9.96 20.26
N PRO A 29 22.61 -10.33 20.07
CA PRO A 29 23.23 -10.40 18.74
C PRO A 29 22.43 -11.26 17.74
N GLU A 30 21.79 -12.33 18.22
CA GLU A 30 20.94 -13.21 17.40
C GLU A 30 19.66 -12.51 16.95
N GLN A 31 19.03 -11.72 17.83
CA GLN A 31 17.87 -10.89 17.48
C GLN A 31 18.23 -9.82 16.46
N LEU A 32 19.42 -9.19 16.60
CA LEU A 32 19.91 -8.21 15.63
C LEU A 32 20.17 -8.81 14.25
N GLU A 33 20.79 -10.00 14.19
CA GLU A 33 21.00 -10.72 12.92
C GLU A 33 19.68 -11.20 12.31
N HIS A 34 18.72 -11.64 13.12
CA HIS A 34 17.38 -11.99 12.64
C HIS A 34 16.65 -10.79 12.04
N ASP A 35 16.64 -9.64 12.72
CA ASP A 35 16.01 -8.41 12.22
C ASP A 35 16.65 -7.93 10.91
N LYS A 36 17.97 -8.05 10.81
CA LYS A 36 18.71 -7.74 9.58
C LYS A 36 18.32 -8.68 8.45
N TRP A 37 18.19 -9.98 8.72
CA TRP A 37 17.71 -10.95 7.73
C TRP A 37 16.29 -10.63 7.26
N LEU A 38 15.37 -10.31 8.18
CA LEU A 38 14.00 -9.91 7.83
C LEU A 38 14.02 -8.70 6.91
N LYS A 39 14.77 -7.66 7.26
CA LYS A 39 14.90 -6.45 6.45
C LYS A 39 15.42 -6.77 5.05
N LEU A 40 16.49 -7.56 4.94
CA LEU A 40 17.07 -7.94 3.65
C LEU A 40 16.10 -8.77 2.82
N ARG A 41 15.44 -9.76 3.43
CA ARG A 41 14.47 -10.63 2.74
C ARG A 41 13.30 -9.81 2.20
N PHE A 42 12.64 -9.02 3.04
CA PHE A 42 11.48 -8.24 2.59
C PHE A 42 11.86 -7.14 1.58
N SER A 43 13.05 -6.55 1.69
CA SER A 43 13.55 -5.60 0.68
C SER A 43 13.71 -6.27 -0.68
N ALA A 44 14.37 -7.44 -0.74
CA ALA A 44 14.57 -8.16 -1.99
C ALA A 44 13.26 -8.73 -2.57
N GLN A 45 12.25 -9.03 -1.74
CA GLN A 45 10.93 -9.39 -2.22
C GLN A 45 10.20 -8.17 -2.81
N HIS A 46 10.25 -7.04 -2.10
CA HIS A 46 9.62 -5.78 -2.51
C HIS A 46 10.15 -5.29 -3.86
N GLU A 47 11.47 -5.24 -4.02
CA GLU A 47 12.12 -4.85 -5.27
C GLU A 47 11.69 -5.70 -6.48
N ARG A 48 11.43 -7.00 -6.26
CA ARG A 48 10.94 -7.90 -7.32
C ARG A 48 9.46 -7.72 -7.63
N LEU A 49 8.66 -7.26 -6.67
CA LEU A 49 7.22 -7.03 -6.84
C LEU A 49 6.93 -5.73 -7.58
N ILE A 50 7.70 -4.66 -7.36
CA ILE A 50 7.53 -3.35 -8.02
C ILE A 50 7.28 -3.46 -9.53
N PRO A 51 8.10 -4.16 -10.33
CA PRO A 51 7.86 -4.26 -11.78
C PRO A 51 6.62 -5.09 -12.12
N VAL A 52 6.23 -6.06 -11.30
CA VAL A 52 5.01 -6.86 -11.52
C VAL A 52 3.77 -6.01 -11.28
N VAL A 53 3.73 -5.29 -10.16
CA VAL A 53 2.66 -4.37 -9.80
C VAL A 53 2.50 -3.28 -10.86
N ALA A 54 3.61 -2.67 -11.29
CA ALA A 54 3.57 -1.65 -12.33
C ALA A 54 2.94 -2.15 -13.65
N VAL A 55 3.27 -3.36 -14.10
CA VAL A 55 2.67 -3.95 -15.32
C VAL A 55 1.20 -4.30 -15.08
N ALA A 56 0.84 -4.79 -13.89
CA ALA A 56 -0.54 -5.08 -13.52
C ALA A 56 -1.42 -3.83 -13.58
N ASP A 57 -0.97 -2.71 -12.99
CA ASP A 57 -1.70 -1.44 -13.02
C ASP A 57 -1.88 -0.92 -14.44
N MET A 58 -0.82 -0.97 -15.26
CA MET A 58 -0.88 -0.56 -16.66
C MET A 58 -1.89 -1.42 -17.44
N PHE A 59 -1.84 -2.74 -17.27
CA PHE A 59 -2.73 -3.65 -17.99
C PHE A 59 -4.18 -3.47 -17.56
N PHE A 60 -4.44 -3.42 -16.26
CA PHE A 60 -5.77 -3.24 -15.70
C PHE A 60 -6.48 -2.00 -16.25
N ALA A 61 -5.81 -0.84 -16.23
CA ALA A 61 -6.40 0.38 -16.75
C ALA A 61 -6.53 0.39 -18.28
N CYS A 62 -5.57 -0.21 -18.99
CA CYS A 62 -5.63 -0.35 -20.44
C CYS A 62 -6.82 -1.23 -20.87
N ASP A 63 -7.00 -2.36 -20.19
CA ASP A 63 -8.11 -3.28 -20.44
C ASP A 63 -9.46 -2.63 -20.14
N GLN A 64 -9.60 -1.95 -19.00
CA GLN A 64 -10.81 -1.18 -18.69
C GLN A 64 -11.15 -0.15 -19.77
N ALA A 65 -10.14 0.57 -20.27
CA ALA A 65 -10.34 1.60 -21.31
C ALA A 65 -10.77 1.00 -22.66
N LYS A 66 -10.24 -0.17 -23.04
CA LYS A 66 -10.49 -0.78 -24.36
C LYS A 66 -11.70 -1.69 -24.40
N ASN A 67 -11.96 -2.41 -23.31
CA ASN A 67 -13.00 -3.43 -23.23
C ASN A 67 -14.19 -2.97 -22.39
N SER A 68 -14.28 -1.68 -22.05
CA SER A 68 -15.29 -1.12 -21.14
C SER A 68 -15.38 -1.86 -19.79
N GLY A 69 -14.28 -2.49 -19.35
CA GLY A 69 -14.24 -3.30 -18.13
C GLY A 69 -14.95 -4.66 -18.23
N ASN A 70 -15.17 -5.19 -19.43
CA ASN A 70 -15.82 -6.51 -19.60
C ASN A 70 -14.99 -7.66 -19.02
N ALA A 71 -13.66 -7.50 -18.88
CA ALA A 71 -12.87 -8.42 -18.07
C ALA A 71 -12.82 -7.91 -16.62
N ASN A 72 -13.40 -8.70 -15.70
CA ASN A 72 -13.40 -8.42 -14.26
C ASN A 72 -12.05 -8.80 -13.61
N TYR A 73 -10.95 -8.25 -14.11
CA TYR A 73 -9.66 -8.41 -13.43
C TYR A 73 -9.60 -7.47 -12.23
N GLN A 74 -9.24 -7.99 -11.05
CA GLN A 74 -8.76 -7.15 -9.94
C GLN A 74 -7.24 -7.02 -10.03
N VAL A 75 -6.68 -5.85 -9.69
CA VAL A 75 -5.22 -5.65 -9.71
C VAL A 75 -4.51 -6.70 -8.85
N LYS A 76 -5.08 -7.04 -7.69
CA LYS A 76 -4.58 -8.12 -6.84
C LYS A 76 -4.45 -9.46 -7.55
N GLU A 77 -5.44 -9.87 -8.34
CA GLU A 77 -5.43 -11.14 -9.09
C GLU A 77 -4.35 -11.10 -10.18
N LEU A 78 -4.16 -9.95 -10.83
CA LEU A 78 -3.10 -9.76 -11.81
C LEU A 78 -1.70 -9.89 -11.19
N VAL A 79 -1.54 -9.43 -9.95
CA VAL A 79 -0.25 -9.47 -9.23
C VAL A 79 0.03 -10.84 -8.63
N GLU A 80 -0.97 -11.46 -7.98
CA GLU A 80 -0.76 -12.69 -7.21
C GLU A 80 -0.95 -13.97 -8.03
N ASP A 81 -1.85 -13.97 -9.01
CA ASP A 81 -2.32 -15.21 -9.65
C ASP A 81 -1.93 -15.31 -11.13
N MET A 82 -1.68 -14.19 -11.81
CA MET A 82 -1.32 -14.19 -13.23
C MET A 82 0.18 -14.44 -13.42
N ASP A 83 0.52 -15.34 -14.36
CA ASP A 83 1.91 -15.51 -14.78
C ASP A 83 2.49 -14.19 -15.30
N ARG A 84 3.72 -13.87 -14.88
CA ARG A 84 4.38 -12.60 -15.19
C ARG A 84 4.57 -12.38 -16.70
N ASN A 85 4.88 -13.44 -17.45
CA ASN A 85 5.10 -13.32 -18.89
C ASN A 85 3.76 -13.16 -19.61
N LEU A 86 2.72 -13.89 -19.18
CA LEU A 86 1.36 -13.72 -19.69
C LEU A 86 0.82 -12.30 -19.42
N LEU A 87 1.07 -11.76 -18.23
CA LEU A 87 0.68 -10.39 -17.88
C LEU A 87 1.39 -9.36 -18.80
N ALA A 88 2.68 -9.53 -19.04
CA ALA A 88 3.43 -8.67 -19.95
C ALA A 88 2.97 -8.78 -21.42
N GLU A 89 2.62 -9.99 -21.88
CA GLU A 89 2.04 -10.22 -23.20
C GLU A 89 0.69 -9.51 -23.34
N LYS A 90 -0.19 -9.68 -22.36
CA LYS A 90 -1.50 -9.01 -22.31
C LYS A 90 -1.36 -7.49 -22.32
N LEU A 91 -0.42 -6.93 -21.54
CA LEU A 91 -0.12 -5.50 -21.59
C LEU A 91 0.34 -5.09 -22.99
N THR A 92 1.28 -5.81 -23.59
CA THR A 92 1.83 -5.50 -24.92
C THR A 92 0.72 -5.49 -25.97
N ALA A 93 -0.15 -6.50 -25.95
CA ALA A 93 -1.32 -6.57 -26.82
C ALA A 93 -2.27 -5.38 -26.57
N CYS A 94 -2.53 -5.06 -25.30
CA CYS A 94 -3.41 -3.96 -24.94
C CYS A 94 -2.84 -2.60 -25.37
N LEU A 95 -1.53 -2.37 -25.28
CA LEU A 95 -0.89 -1.13 -25.70
C LEU A 95 -0.87 -0.93 -27.23
N ALA A 96 -1.21 -1.95 -28.03
CA ALA A 96 -1.38 -1.88 -29.47
C ALA A 96 -0.23 -1.16 -30.22
N GLY A 97 1.01 -1.53 -29.90
CA GLY A 97 2.22 -0.99 -30.52
C GLY A 97 2.91 0.13 -29.73
N ALA A 98 2.27 0.70 -28.70
CA ALA A 98 2.97 1.55 -27.74
C ALA A 98 3.88 0.72 -26.83
N THR A 99 5.04 1.27 -26.47
CA THR A 99 5.98 0.61 -25.54
C THR A 99 5.55 0.80 -24.09
N THR A 100 6.04 -0.05 -23.19
CA THR A 100 5.81 0.08 -21.73
C THR A 100 6.42 1.35 -21.13
N GLN A 101 7.30 2.04 -21.86
CA GLN A 101 7.92 3.31 -21.46
C GLN A 101 7.22 4.55 -22.03
N SER A 102 6.21 4.34 -22.87
CA SER A 102 5.44 5.42 -23.51
C SER A 102 4.59 6.20 -22.50
N ASP A 103 4.23 7.42 -22.86
CA ASP A 103 3.30 8.24 -22.08
C ASP A 103 1.92 7.59 -21.92
N THR A 104 1.49 6.84 -22.93
CA THR A 104 0.25 6.05 -22.89
C THR A 104 0.32 4.99 -21.81
N ALA A 105 1.39 4.18 -21.78
CA ALA A 105 1.58 3.16 -20.76
C ALA A 105 1.69 3.77 -19.36
N LEU A 106 2.45 4.86 -19.21
CA LEU A 106 2.58 5.58 -17.94
C LEU A 106 1.22 6.09 -17.42
N ASN A 107 0.37 6.63 -18.31
CA ASN A 107 -0.95 7.10 -17.93
C ASN A 107 -1.85 5.96 -17.47
N TYR A 108 -1.85 4.83 -18.18
CA TYR A 108 -2.57 3.65 -17.73
C TYR A 108 -2.07 3.16 -16.37
N GLY A 109 -0.74 3.11 -16.15
CA GLY A 109 -0.16 2.76 -14.86
C GLY A 109 -0.67 3.66 -13.72
N LEU A 110 -0.72 4.97 -13.95
CA LEU A 110 -1.27 5.91 -12.96
C LEU A 110 -2.76 5.65 -12.69
N HIS A 111 -3.57 5.45 -13.73
CA HIS A 111 -4.98 5.15 -13.55
C HIS A 111 -5.20 3.84 -12.78
N GLY A 112 -4.45 2.79 -13.09
CA GLY A 112 -4.55 1.51 -12.41
C GLY A 112 -4.16 1.60 -10.95
N CYS A 113 -3.01 2.19 -10.67
CA CYS A 113 -2.51 2.31 -9.30
C CYS A 113 -3.44 3.16 -8.42
N PHE A 114 -3.93 4.31 -8.91
CA PHE A 114 -4.88 5.11 -8.14
C PHE A 114 -6.27 4.46 -8.01
N SER A 115 -6.71 3.68 -9.00
CA SER A 115 -7.94 2.88 -8.86
C SER A 115 -7.81 1.87 -7.72
N GLU A 116 -6.65 1.22 -7.57
CA GLU A 116 -6.38 0.30 -6.46
C GLU A 116 -6.27 1.04 -5.12
N GLN A 117 -5.55 2.17 -5.05
CA GLN A 117 -5.43 2.97 -3.81
C GLN A 117 -6.79 3.46 -3.29
N LEU A 118 -7.73 3.73 -4.20
CA LEU A 118 -9.07 4.21 -3.86
C LEU A 118 -10.07 3.05 -3.71
N SER A 119 -9.64 1.79 -3.82
CA SER A 119 -10.51 0.59 -3.84
C SER A 119 -11.40 0.44 -2.60
N SER A 120 -11.00 1.00 -1.45
CA SER A 120 -11.78 0.97 -0.20
C SER A 120 -12.87 2.04 -0.12
N LEU A 121 -12.86 3.05 -0.99
CA LEU A 121 -13.81 4.16 -0.96
C LEU A 121 -15.19 3.76 -1.52
N PRO A 122 -16.28 4.43 -1.10
CA PRO A 122 -17.59 4.29 -1.72
C PRO A 122 -17.57 4.66 -3.22
N PRO A 123 -18.44 4.06 -4.06
CA PRO A 123 -18.41 4.26 -5.51
C PRO A 123 -18.43 5.72 -5.97
N GLN A 124 -19.28 6.55 -5.36
CA GLN A 124 -19.35 7.98 -5.71
C GLN A 124 -18.03 8.70 -5.40
N GLN A 125 -17.42 8.43 -4.25
CA GLN A 125 -16.14 9.03 -3.89
C GLN A 125 -15.01 8.54 -4.79
N LYS A 126 -15.02 7.26 -5.20
CA LYS A 126 -14.06 6.75 -6.19
C LYS A 126 -14.14 7.54 -7.49
N LEU A 127 -15.35 7.74 -8.03
CA LEU A 127 -15.56 8.48 -9.27
C LEU A 127 -15.04 9.93 -9.15
N GLU A 128 -15.40 10.62 -8.08
CA GLU A 128 -14.96 12.01 -7.84
C GLU A 128 -13.43 12.11 -7.73
N ARG A 129 -12.80 11.19 -6.99
CA ARG A 129 -11.33 11.18 -6.82
C ARG A 129 -10.60 10.78 -8.09
N MET A 130 -11.12 9.81 -8.84
CA MET A 130 -10.55 9.42 -10.14
C MET A 130 -10.68 10.52 -11.19
N ALA A 131 -11.71 11.38 -11.12
CA ALA A 131 -11.79 12.56 -11.97
C ALA A 131 -10.64 13.54 -11.69
N VAL A 132 -10.27 13.76 -10.41
CA VAL A 132 -9.12 14.59 -10.03
C VAL A 132 -7.80 13.98 -10.50
N VAL A 133 -7.65 12.65 -10.37
CA VAL A 133 -6.48 11.93 -10.89
C VAL A 133 -6.35 12.13 -12.40
N THR A 134 -7.44 11.95 -13.14
CA THR A 134 -7.49 12.13 -14.60
C THR A 134 -7.10 13.55 -15.00
N ALA A 135 -7.66 14.56 -14.33
CA ALA A 135 -7.32 15.96 -14.58
C ALA A 135 -5.83 16.23 -14.30
N SER A 136 -5.29 15.68 -13.21
CA SER A 136 -3.88 15.85 -12.83
C SER A 136 -2.93 15.19 -13.84
N ILE A 137 -3.25 13.99 -14.32
CA ILE A 137 -2.47 13.29 -15.36
C ILE A 137 -2.37 14.14 -16.64
N SER A 138 -3.45 14.86 -17.00
CA SER A 138 -3.48 15.68 -18.21
C SER A 138 -2.63 16.96 -18.14
N THR A 139 -2.32 17.45 -16.93
CA THR A 139 -1.61 18.72 -16.71
C THR A 139 -0.17 18.54 -16.26
N LEU A 140 0.14 17.43 -15.59
CA LEU A 140 1.49 17.14 -15.09
C LEU A 140 2.46 16.79 -16.23
N SER A 141 3.71 17.22 -16.06
CA SER A 141 4.80 16.80 -16.93
C SER A 141 4.99 15.28 -16.87
N ARG A 142 5.65 14.74 -17.91
CA ARG A 142 6.00 13.31 -17.95
C ARG A 142 6.83 12.90 -16.72
N GLU A 143 7.76 13.75 -16.28
CA GLU A 143 8.62 13.49 -15.12
C GLU A 143 7.82 13.40 -13.82
N GLU A 144 6.89 14.34 -13.60
CA GLU A 144 6.02 14.32 -12.42
C GLU A 144 5.09 13.11 -12.41
N ARG A 145 4.53 12.75 -13.58
CA ARG A 145 3.76 11.52 -13.76
C ARG A 145 4.59 10.29 -13.43
N GLN A 146 5.82 10.21 -13.92
CA GLN A 146 6.74 9.11 -13.64
C GLN A 146 7.06 9.02 -12.14
N LYS A 147 7.36 10.15 -11.49
CA LYS A 147 7.60 10.21 -10.05
C LYS A 147 6.39 9.75 -9.23
N SER A 148 5.19 10.21 -9.60
CA SER A 148 3.95 9.80 -8.95
C SER A 148 3.69 8.31 -9.13
N PHE A 149 3.90 7.79 -10.34
CA PHE A 149 3.68 6.38 -10.64
C PHE A 149 4.66 5.51 -9.86
N THR A 150 5.95 5.82 -9.90
CA THR A 150 6.99 5.13 -9.13
C THR A 150 6.65 5.07 -7.65
N ARG A 151 6.23 6.20 -7.05
CA ARG A 151 5.82 6.22 -5.64
C ARG A 151 4.61 5.32 -5.39
N CYS A 152 3.58 5.45 -6.23
CA CYS A 152 2.34 4.69 -6.10
C CYS A 152 2.59 3.18 -6.13
N VAL A 153 3.33 2.68 -7.13
CA VAL A 153 3.64 1.24 -7.24
C VAL A 153 4.60 0.75 -6.16
N THR A 154 5.51 1.60 -5.69
CA THR A 154 6.39 1.29 -4.57
C THR A 154 5.58 1.06 -3.30
N ASP A 155 4.66 1.98 -3.00
CA ASP A 155 3.78 1.89 -1.82
C ASP A 155 2.84 0.68 -1.94
N GLN A 156 2.23 0.48 -3.12
CA GLN A 156 1.32 -0.63 -3.39
C GLN A 156 2.03 -1.99 -3.29
N SER A 157 3.28 -2.10 -3.75
CA SER A 157 4.04 -3.37 -3.69
C SER A 157 4.25 -3.90 -2.27
N ILE A 158 4.19 -3.03 -1.25
CA ILE A 158 4.28 -3.43 0.15
C ILE A 158 3.09 -4.31 0.55
N SER A 159 1.90 -4.06 -0.01
CA SER A 159 0.68 -4.80 0.34
C SER A 159 0.69 -6.26 -0.14
N TYR A 160 1.58 -6.59 -1.09
CA TYR A 160 1.72 -7.93 -1.68
C TYR A 160 2.92 -8.72 -1.14
N LEU A 161 3.64 -8.21 -0.13
CA LEU A 161 4.72 -8.94 0.52
C LEU A 161 4.20 -10.15 1.31
N LYS A 162 4.91 -11.29 1.23
CA LYS A 162 4.61 -12.55 1.92
C LYS A 162 5.81 -13.06 2.71
#